data_AF-A0A7J8TZK5-F1
#
_entry.id   AF-A0A7J8TZK5-F1
#
_cell.length_a   1.000
_cell.length_b   1.000
_cell.length_c   1.000
_cell.angle_alpha   90.00
_cell.angle_beta   90.00
_cell.angle_gamma   90.00
#
_symmetry.space_group_name_H-M   'P 1'
#
loop_
_entity.id
_entity.type
_entity.pdbx_description
1 polymer ?
#
loop_
_entity_poly.entity_id
_entity_poly.type
_entity_poly.pdbx_seq_one_letter_code
_entity_poly.pdbx_strand_id
1 'polypeptide(L)'
;MQVFGATTIMLRVYSAKLTVYRSPTVLENVYNRWFKVNVIHDVGASNVKVYIDGVQRYEGSGAGGNNHYFKFGVYAEDGASHRVESRWRQIRVLRKN
;
A
#
# COMPACT_ATOMS: atom_id res chain seq x y z
N MET A 1 -3.34 0.28 -2.90
CA MET A 1 -1.95 0.66 -3.23
C MET A 1 -1.11 -0.60 -3.23
N GLN A 2 -0.27 -0.79 -4.23
CA GLN A 2 0.59 -1.96 -4.40
C GLN A 2 1.93 -1.53 -4.98
N VAL A 3 2.99 -2.28 -4.70
CA VAL A 3 4.24 -2.25 -5.46
C VAL A 3 4.38 -3.60 -6.14
N PHE A 4 4.40 -3.60 -7.47
CA PHE A 4 4.41 -4.79 -8.30
C PHE A 4 5.78 -5.04 -8.95
N GLY A 5 6.12 -6.33 -8.98
CA GLY A 5 7.33 -7.03 -9.43
C GLY A 5 7.01 -8.53 -9.27
N ALA A 6 7.87 -9.32 -8.62
CA ALA A 6 7.29 -10.31 -7.68
C ALA A 6 6.52 -9.46 -6.63
N THR A 7 5.24 -9.75 -6.36
CA THR A 7 4.39 -8.80 -5.60
C THR A 7 5.02 -8.44 -4.25
N THR A 8 5.56 -7.23 -4.14
CA THR A 8 6.36 -6.82 -2.98
C THR A 8 5.45 -6.44 -1.81
N ILE A 9 4.41 -5.65 -2.09
CA ILE A 9 3.43 -5.28 -1.06
C ILE A 9 2.06 -4.99 -1.68
N MET A 10 1.01 -5.30 -0.92
CA MET A 10 -0.34 -4.82 -1.16
C MET A 10 -0.94 -4.25 0.11
N LEU A 11 -1.50 -3.04 0.02
CA LEU A 11 -2.39 -2.50 1.04
C LEU A 11 -3.84 -2.83 0.69
N ARG A 12 -4.54 -3.48 1.62
CA ARG A 12 -5.92 -3.96 1.45
C ARG A 12 -6.81 -3.35 2.53
N VAL A 13 -8.11 -3.26 2.26
CA VAL A 13 -9.09 -2.79 3.24
C VAL A 13 -10.06 -3.91 3.58
N TYR A 14 -10.13 -4.26 4.86
CA TYR A 14 -11.07 -5.24 5.40
C TYR A 14 -11.74 -4.65 6.64
N SER A 15 -13.08 -4.63 6.70
CA SER A 15 -13.84 -4.20 7.87
C SER A 15 -13.33 -2.89 8.50
N ALA A 16 -13.21 -1.84 7.68
CA ALA A 16 -12.67 -0.52 8.06
C ALA A 16 -11.19 -0.49 8.50
N LYS A 17 -10.43 -1.58 8.34
CA LYS A 17 -9.00 -1.65 8.63
C LYS A 17 -8.20 -1.65 7.33
N LEU A 18 -7.15 -0.84 7.27
CA LEU A 18 -6.11 -0.92 6.25
C LEU A 18 -5.04 -1.90 6.73
N THR A 19 -4.76 -2.93 5.94
CA THR A 19 -3.83 -4.01 6.25
C THR A 19 -2.73 -4.11 5.21
N VAL A 20 -1.57 -4.60 5.61
CA VAL A 20 -0.59 -5.16 4.68
C VAL A 20 -1.00 -6.60 4.39
N TYR A 21 -1.29 -6.92 3.13
CA TYR A 21 -1.99 -8.15 2.76
C TYR A 21 -3.21 -8.37 3.67
N ARG A 22 -3.21 -9.41 4.53
CA ARG A 22 -4.25 -9.66 5.53
C ARG A 22 -3.86 -9.21 6.94
N SER A 23 -2.58 -9.04 7.23
CA SER A 23 -2.03 -8.67 8.53
C SER A 23 -0.57 -8.22 8.38
N PRO A 24 -0.08 -7.21 9.12
CA PRO A 24 -0.76 -6.48 10.19
C PRO A 24 -1.73 -5.40 9.72
N THR A 25 -2.57 -4.92 10.65
CA THR A 25 -3.33 -3.67 10.49
C THR A 25 -2.39 -2.48 10.69
N VAL A 26 -2.41 -1.54 9.75
CA VAL A 26 -1.58 -0.32 9.78
C VAL A 26 -2.41 0.94 10.06
N LEU A 27 -3.72 0.90 9.85
CA LEU A 27 -4.66 1.95 10.20
C LEU A 27 -6.06 1.37 10.38
N GLU A 28 -6.81 1.86 11.37
CA GLU A 28 -8.22 1.52 11.58
C GLU A 28 -9.15 2.68 11.22
N ASN A 29 -10.45 2.41 11.12
CA ASN A 29 -11.51 3.38 10.86
C ASN A 29 -11.30 4.19 9.57
N VAL A 30 -10.97 3.51 8.46
CA VAL A 30 -10.48 4.14 7.23
C VAL A 30 -11.57 4.65 6.27
N TYR A 31 -12.84 4.34 6.53
CA TYR A 31 -13.94 4.78 5.67
C TYR A 31 -14.25 6.27 5.84
N ASN A 32 -14.74 6.90 4.77
CA ASN A 32 -15.22 8.30 4.74
C ASN A 32 -14.25 9.35 5.31
N ARG A 33 -12.94 9.09 5.24
CA ARG A 33 -11.90 10.02 5.67
C ARG A 33 -10.72 10.04 4.72
N TRP A 34 -9.96 11.13 4.78
CA TRP A 34 -8.68 11.25 4.12
C TRP A 34 -7.55 10.86 5.09
N PHE A 35 -6.56 10.14 4.57
CA PHE A 35 -5.28 9.90 5.23
C PHE A 35 -4.21 9.84 4.15
N LYS A 36 -2.99 10.23 4.50
CA LYS A 36 -1.85 10.21 3.58
C LYS A 36 -1.19 8.85 3.66
N VAL A 37 -0.96 8.24 2.50
CA VAL A 37 -0.18 7.00 2.36
C VAL A 37 1.12 7.32 1.65
N ASN A 38 2.24 6.94 2.24
CA ASN A 38 3.53 6.89 1.55
C ASN A 38 4.04 5.45 1.60
N VAL A 39 4.45 4.94 0.44
CA VAL A 39 5.14 3.65 0.32
C VAL A 39 6.51 3.93 -0.26
N ILE A 40 7.55 3.49 0.43
CA ILE A 40 8.94 3.62 0.00
C ILE A 40 9.48 2.21 -0.20
N HIS A 41 9.91 1.90 -1.41
CA HIS A 41 10.60 0.66 -1.73
C HIS A 41 12.08 0.97 -1.94
N ASP A 42 12.93 0.52 -1.01
CA ASP A 42 14.38 0.55 -1.19
C ASP A 42 14.80 -0.80 -1.78
N VAL A 43 15.01 -0.81 -3.10
CA VAL A 43 15.39 -2.01 -3.84
C VAL A 43 16.77 -2.50 -3.39
N GLY A 44 17.69 -1.58 -3.07
CA GLY A 44 19.06 -1.93 -2.66
C GLY A 44 19.10 -2.56 -1.27
N ALA A 45 18.29 -2.05 -0.33
CA ALA A 45 18.14 -2.64 1.00
C ALA A 45 17.16 -3.83 1.03
N SER A 46 16.52 -4.16 -0.09
CA SER A 46 15.47 -5.18 -0.20
C SER A 46 14.39 -5.01 0.89
N ASN A 47 13.91 -3.78 1.10
CA ASN A 47 12.83 -3.51 2.05
C ASN A 47 11.78 -2.55 1.50
N VAL A 48 10.59 -2.64 2.08
CA VAL A 48 9.47 -1.75 1.80
C VAL A 48 8.91 -1.21 3.10
N LYS A 49 8.69 0.09 3.14
CA LYS A 49 8.15 0.82 4.30
C LYS A 49 6.83 1.48 3.93
N VAL A 50 5.87 1.41 4.85
CA VAL A 50 4.58 2.09 4.71
C VAL A 50 4.43 3.11 5.82
N TYR A 51 4.07 4.32 5.43
CA TYR A 51 3.77 5.42 6.33
C TYR A 51 2.31 5.83 6.14
N ILE A 52 1.64 6.08 7.27
CA ILE A 52 0.29 6.61 7.33
C ILE A 52 0.36 7.93 8.10
N ASP A 53 -0.09 9.01 7.45
CA ASP A 53 -0.02 10.38 8.00
C ASP A 53 1.39 10.76 8.49
N GLY A 54 2.42 10.29 7.77
CA GLY A 54 3.83 10.56 8.07
C GLY A 54 4.46 9.64 9.12
N VAL A 55 3.68 8.80 9.79
CA VAL A 55 4.18 7.84 10.80
C VAL A 55 4.47 6.50 10.15
N GLN A 56 5.66 5.93 10.35
CA GLN A 56 5.99 4.58 9.88
C GLN A 56 5.09 3.57 10.61
N ARG A 57 4.29 2.80 9.86
CA ARG A 57 3.38 1.78 10.40
C ARG A 57 3.80 0.36 10.06
N TYR A 58 4.66 0.19 9.07
CA TYR A 58 5.12 -1.12 8.62
C TYR A 58 6.50 -1.03 7.97
N GLU A 59 7.29 -2.07 8.17
CA GLU A 59 8.51 -2.39 7.46
C GLU A 59 8.52 -3.89 7.18
N GLY A 60 8.90 -4.27 5.96
CA GLY A 60 9.02 -5.67 5.59
C GLY A 60 9.92 -5.86 4.38
N SER A 61 10.17 -7.11 4.01
CA SER A 61 11.09 -7.44 2.92
C SER A 61 10.54 -7.05 1.55
N GLY A 62 11.45 -6.68 0.65
CA GLY A 62 11.21 -6.66 -0.78
C GLY A 62 11.00 -8.08 -1.33
N ALA A 63 10.42 -8.19 -2.52
CA ALA A 63 10.25 -9.50 -3.19
C ALA A 63 11.32 -9.79 -4.26
N GLY A 64 12.42 -9.03 -4.27
CA GLY A 64 13.47 -9.14 -5.28
C GLY A 64 13.01 -8.78 -6.69
N GLY A 65 13.80 -9.15 -7.71
CA GLY A 65 13.51 -8.85 -9.11
C GLY A 65 13.98 -7.45 -9.55
N ASN A 66 14.06 -7.28 -10.87
CA ASN A 66 14.76 -6.14 -11.48
C ASN A 66 13.83 -5.00 -11.89
N ASN A 67 12.53 -5.27 -12.01
CA ASN A 67 11.54 -4.31 -12.47
C ASN A 67 10.44 -4.15 -11.42
N HIS A 68 10.24 -2.91 -11.00
CA HIS A 68 9.27 -2.53 -9.97
C HIS A 68 8.43 -1.35 -10.43
N TYR A 69 7.13 -1.38 -10.13
CA TYR A 69 6.22 -0.28 -10.43
C TYR A 69 5.14 -0.14 -9.36
N PHE A 70 4.70 1.10 -9.11
CA PHE A 70 3.62 1.38 -8.18
C PHE A 70 2.26 1.24 -8.88
N LYS A 71 1.28 0.70 -8.17
CA LYS A 71 -0.14 0.69 -8.57
C LYS A 71 -0.98 1.28 -7.46
N PHE A 72 -1.99 2.08 -7.79
CA PHE A 72 -2.98 2.58 -6.85
C PHE A 72 -4.37 2.54 -7.49
N GLY A 73 -5.41 2.63 -6.68
CA GLY A 73 -6.79 2.46 -7.13
C GLY A 73 -7.47 1.27 -6.43
N VAL A 74 -8.54 0.79 -7.06
CA VAL A 74 -9.31 -0.37 -6.61
C VAL A 74 -8.77 -1.62 -7.29
N TYR A 75 -8.51 -2.64 -6.50
CA TYR A 75 -8.23 -3.99 -6.98
C TYR A 75 -9.09 -4.93 -6.16
N ALA A 76 -10.14 -5.48 -6.79
CA ALA A 76 -11.05 -6.40 -6.13
C ALA A 76 -10.31 -7.73 -5.88
N GLU A 77 -10.42 -8.23 -4.65
CA GLU A 77 -9.88 -9.52 -4.22
C GLU A 77 -11.04 -10.47 -3.92
N ASP A 78 -10.74 -11.75 -3.66
CA ASP A 78 -11.74 -12.73 -3.27
C ASP A 78 -12.63 -12.23 -2.12
N GLY A 79 -13.94 -12.36 -2.29
CA GLY A 79 -14.94 -11.87 -1.34
C GLY A 79 -15.22 -10.37 -1.42
N ALA A 80 -14.86 -9.69 -2.52
CA ALA A 80 -15.17 -8.28 -2.72
C ALA A 80 -16.68 -7.99 -2.64
N SER A 81 -17.02 -6.83 -2.07
CA SER A 81 -18.38 -6.30 -2.10
C SER A 81 -18.80 -5.94 -3.52
N HIS A 82 -20.12 -5.87 -3.75
CA HIS A 82 -20.70 -5.51 -5.06
C HIS A 82 -20.25 -4.14 -5.57
N ARG A 83 -19.83 -3.25 -4.66
CA ARG A 83 -19.20 -1.97 -4.98
C ARG A 83 -17.95 -1.79 -4.14
N VAL A 84 -16.86 -1.42 -4.81
CA VAL A 84 -15.56 -1.09 -4.21
C VAL A 84 -15.08 0.23 -4.81
N GLU A 85 -14.83 1.22 -3.97
CA GLU A 85 -14.43 2.56 -4.40
C GLU A 85 -13.23 3.02 -3.58
N SER A 86 -12.29 3.69 -4.24
CA SER A 86 -11.21 4.43 -3.60
C SER A 86 -11.03 5.77 -4.30
N ARG A 87 -10.76 6.83 -3.53
CA ARG A 87 -10.53 8.17 -4.05
C ARG A 87 -9.11 8.59 -3.71
N TRP A 88 -8.43 9.20 -4.66
CA TRP A 88 -7.01 9.57 -4.54
C TRP A 88 -6.81 11.01 -5.00
N ARG A 89 -5.94 11.75 -4.31
CA ARG A 89 -5.56 13.13 -4.65
C ARG A 89 -4.10 13.37 -4.31
N GLN A 90 -3.48 14.38 -4.94
CA GLN A 90 -2.09 14.79 -4.69
C GLN A 90 -1.07 13.65 -4.85
N ILE A 91 -1.26 12.85 -5.91
CA ILE A 91 -0.48 11.64 -6.18
C ILE A 91 0.86 12.05 -6.78
N ARG A 92 1.94 11.49 -6.22
CA ARG A 92 3.31 11.69 -6.69
C ARG A 92 4.06 10.37 -6.64
N VAL A 93 4.81 10.08 -7.70
CA VAL A 93 5.79 9.01 -7.74
C VAL A 93 7.16 9.67 -7.85
N LEU A 94 8.03 9.39 -6.89
CA LEU A 94 9.34 9.99 -6.77
C LEU A 94 10.40 8.89 -6.80
N ARG A 95 11.57 9.22 -7.35
CA ARG A 95 12.78 8.39 -7.28
C ARG A 95 13.80 9.10 -6.40
N LYS A 96 14.63 8.33 -5.70
CA LYS A 96 15.82 8.89 -5.04
C LYS A 96 16.77 9.35 -6.15
N ASN A 97 17.29 10.56 -6.03
CA ASN A 97 18.33 11.09 -6.92
C ASN A 97 19.69 10.50 -6.56
#